data_AF-A0A438B4R2-F1
#
_entry.id   AF-A0A438B4R2-F1
#
_cell.length_a   1.000
_cell.length_b   1.000
_cell.length_c   1.000
_cell.angle_alpha   90.00
_cell.angle_beta   90.00
_cell.angle_gamma   90.00
#
_symmetry.space_group_name_H-M   'P 1'
#
loop_
_entity.id
_entity.type
_entity.pdbx_description
1 polymer ?
#
loop_
_entity_poly.entity_id
_entity_poly.type
_entity_poly.pdbx_seq_one_letter_code
_entity_poly.pdbx_strand_id
1 'polypeptide(L)'
;MASGSIGTWSRLGRSVEAGELYLEPGTARACAERCSALIAELRSLRDRAAELGVVDGFGILQSGQALAEKFGKKAVGGEYSLVQALSDHIDEVEGMQALFEKIEARYSATDDDTASKFGVIEHG
;
A
#
# COMPACT_ATOMS: atom_id res chain seq x y z
N MET A 1 2.33 -14.33 -6.13
CA MET A 1 2.91 -14.51 -4.78
C MET A 1 2.67 -13.26 -3.90
N ALA A 2 1.50 -12.62 -3.95
CA ALA A 2 1.16 -11.48 -3.08
C ALA A 2 0.49 -11.88 -1.74
N SER A 3 0.13 -13.16 -1.57
CA SER A 3 -0.65 -13.63 -0.41
C SER A 3 0.12 -13.67 0.92
N GLY A 4 1.43 -13.42 0.92
CA GLY A 4 2.27 -13.49 2.13
C GLY A 4 2.27 -12.23 2.99
N SER A 5 1.93 -11.07 2.42
CA SER A 5 2.26 -9.81 3.07
C SER A 5 1.10 -9.10 3.78
N ILE A 6 -0.13 -9.21 3.26
CA ILE A 6 -1.35 -8.85 4.02
C ILE A 6 -1.40 -9.56 5.39
N GLY A 7 -0.96 -10.83 5.43
CA GLY A 7 -0.83 -11.59 6.68
C GLY A 7 0.25 -11.05 7.62
N THR A 8 1.30 -10.43 7.07
CA THR A 8 2.39 -9.82 7.84
C THR A 8 1.95 -8.51 8.49
N TRP A 9 1.32 -7.59 7.75
CA TRP A 9 0.82 -6.33 8.31
C TRP A 9 -0.26 -6.56 9.37
N SER A 10 -1.17 -7.51 9.13
CA SER A 10 -2.19 -7.89 10.12
C SER A 10 -1.58 -8.42 11.42
N ARG A 11 -0.47 -9.17 11.33
CA ARG A 11 0.24 -9.68 12.50
C ARG A 11 0.94 -8.56 13.27
N LEU A 12 1.62 -7.66 12.57
CA LEU A 12 2.26 -6.48 13.20
C LEU A 12 1.22 -5.58 13.86
N GLY A 13 0.04 -5.41 13.24
CA GLY A 13 -1.07 -4.67 13.84
C GLY A 13 -1.52 -5.24 15.18
N ARG A 14 -1.48 -6.57 15.36
CA ARG A 14 -1.76 -7.19 16.66
C ARG A 14 -0.67 -6.93 17.71
N SER A 15 0.61 -6.87 17.31
CA SER A 15 1.69 -6.50 18.23
C SER A 15 1.63 -5.03 18.65
N VAL A 16 1.23 -4.13 17.75
CA VAL A 16 0.85 -2.75 18.12
C VAL A 16 -0.33 -2.79 19.09
N GLU A 17 -1.29 -3.68 18.86
CA GLU A 17 -2.43 -3.86 19.75
C GLU A 17 -2.09 -4.41 21.15
N ALA A 18 -1.01 -5.17 21.25
CA ALA A 18 -0.47 -5.67 22.51
C ALA A 18 0.46 -4.65 23.21
N GLY A 19 0.82 -3.55 22.54
CA GLY A 19 1.82 -2.59 23.03
C GLY A 19 3.27 -3.08 22.91
N GLU A 20 3.49 -4.18 22.16
CA GLU A 20 4.81 -4.78 21.93
C GLU A 20 5.59 -4.07 20.82
N LEU A 21 4.88 -3.35 19.95
CA LEU A 21 5.45 -2.55 18.86
C LEU A 21 4.96 -1.11 18.98
N TYR A 22 5.91 -0.18 19.08
CA TYR A 22 5.66 1.26 19.07
C TYR A 22 6.67 1.96 18.17
N LEU A 23 6.33 3.16 17.73
CA LEU A 23 7.24 4.07 17.04
C LEU A 23 7.26 5.39 17.78
N GLU A 24 8.31 6.16 17.54
CA GLU A 24 8.42 7.52 18.07
C GLU A 24 7.27 8.41 17.57
N PRO A 25 6.86 9.40 18.37
CA PRO A 25 5.74 10.28 18.02
C PRO A 25 5.97 10.97 16.67
N GLY A 26 4.95 10.97 15.81
CA GLY A 26 5.01 11.58 14.48
C GLY A 26 5.83 10.82 13.43
N THR A 27 6.61 9.80 13.81
CA THR A 27 7.28 8.91 12.84
C THR A 27 6.27 8.03 12.14
N ALA A 28 5.30 7.48 12.88
CA ALA A 28 4.23 6.68 12.30
C ALA A 28 3.39 7.50 11.30
N ARG A 29 2.99 8.73 11.68
CA ARG A 29 2.35 9.67 10.73
C ARG A 29 3.20 9.94 9.48
N ALA A 30 4.48 10.25 9.63
CA ALA A 30 5.36 10.50 8.48
C ALA A 30 5.48 9.27 7.56
N CYS A 31 5.54 8.07 8.13
CA CYS A 31 5.53 6.82 7.36
C CYS A 31 4.21 6.63 6.60
N ALA A 32 3.06 6.87 7.25
CA ALA A 32 1.75 6.79 6.59
C ALA A 32 1.62 7.80 5.43
N GLU A 33 2.09 9.04 5.61
CA GLU A 33 2.14 10.07 4.56
C GLU A 33 2.99 9.61 3.36
N ARG A 34 4.13 8.96 3.60
CA ARG A 34 4.99 8.40 2.55
C ARG A 34 4.36 7.22 1.83
N CYS A 35 3.67 6.33 2.55
CA CYS A 35 2.89 5.25 1.94
C CYS A 35 1.81 5.81 1.02
N SER A 36 1.07 6.84 1.46
CA SER A 36 0.06 7.51 0.64
C SER A 36 0.64 8.11 -0.65
N ALA A 37 1.79 8.79 -0.56
CA ALA A 37 2.48 9.32 -1.73
C ALA A 37 2.90 8.21 -2.71
N LEU A 38 3.47 7.11 -2.20
CA LEU A 38 3.85 5.97 -3.01
C LEU A 38 2.65 5.28 -3.68
N ILE A 39 1.53 5.12 -2.97
CA ILE A 39 0.28 4.58 -3.53
C ILE A 39 -0.20 5.45 -4.70
N ALA A 40 -0.13 6.77 -4.57
CA ALA A 40 -0.51 7.68 -5.65
C ALA A 40 0.37 7.49 -6.91
N GLU A 41 1.69 7.36 -6.73
CA GLU A 41 2.61 7.08 -7.83
C GLU A 41 2.35 5.72 -8.48
N LEU A 42 2.12 4.69 -7.68
CA LEU A 42 1.83 3.34 -8.18
C LEU A 42 0.49 3.28 -8.93
N ARG A 43 -0.54 3.99 -8.46
CA ARG A 43 -1.82 4.12 -9.16
C ARG A 43 -1.63 4.81 -10.51
N SER A 44 -0.88 5.91 -10.56
CA SER A 44 -0.53 6.59 -11.81
C SER A 44 0.22 5.66 -12.78
N LEU A 45 1.19 4.88 -12.30
CA LEU A 45 1.91 3.92 -13.13
C LEU A 45 1.01 2.79 -13.63
N ARG A 46 0.09 2.29 -12.79
CA ARG A 46 -0.88 1.26 -13.17
C ARG A 46 -1.82 1.76 -14.27
N ASP A 47 -2.29 2.99 -14.16
CA ASP A 47 -3.19 3.57 -15.15
C ASP A 47 -2.47 3.75 -16.50
N ARG A 48 -1.21 4.21 -16.49
CA ARG A 48 -0.35 4.24 -17.68
C ARG A 48 -0.04 2.84 -18.24
N ALA A 49 0.11 1.83 -17.37
CA ALA A 49 0.30 0.45 -17.81
C ALA A 49 -0.95 -0.09 -18.52
N ALA A 50 -2.15 0.33 -18.09
CA ALA A 50 -3.39 -0.07 -18.75
C ALA A 50 -3.47 0.44 -20.20
N GLU A 51 -2.92 1.62 -20.48
CA GLU A 51 -2.84 2.18 -21.84
C GLU A 51 -2.00 1.31 -22.78
N LEU A 52 -1.02 0.56 -22.25
CA LEU A 52 -0.20 -0.39 -23.01
C LEU A 52 -0.93 -1.69 -23.36
N GLY A 53 -2.17 -1.87 -22.91
CA GLY A 53 -3.00 -3.02 -23.27
C GLY A 53 -3.35 -3.10 -24.76
N VAL A 54 -3.30 -1.97 -25.46
CA VAL A 54 -3.49 -1.89 -26.91
C VAL A 54 -2.18 -1.51 -27.58
N VAL A 55 -1.56 -2.46 -28.26
CA VAL A 55 -0.29 -2.26 -28.96
C VAL A 55 -0.53 -2.31 -30.47
N ASP A 56 -0.23 -1.21 -31.15
CA ASP A 56 -0.29 -1.12 -32.62
C ASP A 56 1.14 -1.07 -33.23
N GLY A 57 1.26 -1.04 -34.55
CA GLY A 57 2.52 -0.87 -35.28
C GLY A 57 3.16 -2.17 -35.79
N PHE A 58 2.50 -3.32 -35.61
CA PHE A 58 2.97 -4.61 -36.12
C PHE A 58 2.43 -4.97 -37.52
N GLY A 59 1.61 -4.11 -38.12
CA GLY A 59 1.02 -4.29 -39.44
C GLY A 59 -0.19 -5.24 -39.47
N ILE A 60 -0.76 -5.45 -40.66
CA ILE A 60 -2.05 -6.15 -40.84
C ILE A 60 -1.93 -7.67 -40.99
N LEU A 61 -0.72 -8.20 -41.15
CA LEU A 61 -0.49 -9.64 -41.28
C LEU A 61 -0.88 -10.36 -39.98
N GLN A 62 -1.32 -11.61 -40.08
CA GLN A 62 -1.72 -12.42 -38.93
C GLN A 62 -0.61 -12.53 -37.86
N SER A 63 0.66 -12.59 -38.27
CA SER A 63 1.81 -12.59 -37.35
C SER A 63 1.94 -11.28 -36.57
N GLY A 64 1.63 -10.14 -37.21
CA GLY A 64 1.64 -8.83 -36.57
C GLY A 64 0.53 -8.69 -35.53
N GLN A 65 -0.68 -9.13 -35.87
CA GLN A 65 -1.82 -9.17 -34.94
C GLN A 65 -1.53 -10.06 -33.72
N ALA A 66 -0.93 -11.24 -33.95
CA ALA A 66 -0.55 -12.13 -32.86
C ALA A 66 0.54 -11.54 -31.94
N LEU A 67 1.42 -10.68 -32.47
CA LEU A 67 2.45 -10.01 -31.69
C LEU A 67 1.87 -8.87 -30.85
N ALA A 68 1.00 -8.05 -31.45
CA ALA A 68 0.22 -7.04 -30.76
C ALA A 68 -0.54 -7.63 -29.56
N GLU A 69 -1.24 -8.75 -29.77
CA GLU A 69 -1.97 -9.45 -28.72
C GLU A 69 -1.03 -9.94 -27.60
N LYS A 70 0.12 -10.53 -27.94
CA LYS A 70 1.09 -11.02 -26.94
C LYS A 70 1.66 -9.89 -26.09
N PHE A 71 2.00 -8.75 -26.69
CA PHE A 71 2.53 -7.61 -25.94
C PHE A 71 1.44 -6.90 -25.13
N GLY A 72 0.23 -6.75 -25.66
CA GLY A 72 -0.92 -6.23 -24.92
C GLY A 72 -1.21 -7.07 -23.66
N LYS A 73 -1.13 -8.40 -23.77
CA LYS A 73 -1.29 -9.32 -22.62
C LYS A 73 -0.24 -9.13 -21.52
N LYS A 74 0.99 -8.69 -21.86
CA LYS A 74 2.00 -8.37 -20.83
C LYS A 74 1.60 -7.16 -20.00
N ALA A 75 0.91 -6.20 -20.61
CA ALA A 75 0.41 -5.01 -19.92
C ALA A 75 -0.87 -5.30 -19.14
N VAL A 76 -1.86 -5.94 -19.78
CA VAL A 76 -3.22 -6.15 -19.24
C VAL A 76 -3.74 -7.54 -19.58
N GLY A 77 -4.33 -8.25 -18.61
CA GLY A 77 -5.13 -9.46 -18.85
C GLY A 77 -4.37 -10.73 -19.23
N GLY A 78 -3.04 -10.68 -19.36
CA GLY A 78 -2.18 -11.87 -19.44
C GLY A 78 -1.81 -12.43 -18.06
N GLU A 79 -1.11 -13.57 -18.07
CA GLU A 79 -0.56 -14.19 -16.87
C GLU A 79 0.37 -13.21 -16.15
N TYR A 80 -0.02 -12.82 -14.93
CA TYR A 80 0.68 -11.83 -14.10
C TYR A 80 1.10 -10.57 -14.88
N SER A 81 0.12 -9.94 -15.53
CA SER A 81 0.30 -8.68 -16.26
C SER A 81 0.87 -7.56 -15.39
N LEU A 82 1.47 -6.54 -16.01
CA LEU A 82 2.01 -5.38 -15.31
C LEU A 82 0.95 -4.68 -14.44
N VAL A 83 -0.30 -4.57 -14.92
CA VAL A 83 -1.42 -4.04 -14.12
C VAL A 83 -1.67 -4.88 -12.88
N GLN A 84 -1.61 -6.21 -12.97
CA GLN A 84 -1.76 -7.08 -11.80
C GLN A 84 -0.61 -6.88 -10.81
N ALA A 85 0.64 -6.85 -11.30
CA ALA A 85 1.82 -6.66 -10.44
C ALA A 85 1.78 -5.32 -9.69
N LEU A 86 1.33 -4.25 -10.35
CA LEU A 86 1.19 -2.93 -9.73
C LEU A 86 0.04 -2.90 -8.72
N SER A 87 -1.07 -3.59 -9.00
CA SER A 87 -2.20 -3.71 -8.07
C SER A 87 -1.80 -4.47 -6.81
N ASP A 88 -1.12 -5.61 -6.95
CA ASP A 88 -0.59 -6.38 -5.82
C ASP A 88 0.37 -5.53 -4.96
N HIS A 89 1.16 -4.64 -5.57
CA HIS A 89 2.06 -3.76 -4.84
C HIS A 89 1.33 -2.58 -4.16
N ILE A 90 0.25 -2.08 -4.74
CA ILE A 90 -0.62 -1.09 -4.09
C ILE A 90 -1.23 -1.69 -2.83
N ASP A 91 -1.82 -2.88 -2.92
CA ASP A 91 -2.43 -3.58 -1.77
C ASP A 91 -1.44 -3.77 -0.62
N GLU A 92 -0.17 -4.04 -0.98
CA GLU A 92 0.91 -4.18 -0.02
C GLU A 92 1.21 -2.88 0.73
N VAL A 93 1.35 -1.77 0.00
CA VAL A 93 1.65 -0.47 0.60
C VAL A 93 0.44 0.07 1.37
N GLU A 94 -0.80 -0.26 0.96
CA GLU A 94 -2.01 0.03 1.73
C GLU A 94 -2.02 -0.70 3.08
N GLY A 95 -1.57 -1.97 3.10
CA GLY A 95 -1.36 -2.71 4.34
C GLY A 95 -0.32 -2.07 5.28
N MET A 96 0.78 -1.56 4.72
CA MET A 96 1.78 -0.78 5.46
C MET A 96 1.19 0.51 6.04
N GLN A 97 0.48 1.27 5.23
CA GLN A 97 -0.14 2.53 5.63
C GLN A 97 -1.07 2.32 6.82
N ALA A 98 -1.97 1.34 6.73
CA ALA A 98 -2.94 1.04 7.79
C ALA A 98 -2.25 0.66 9.12
N LEU A 99 -1.10 -0.02 9.07
CA LEU A 99 -0.32 -0.30 10.26
C LEU A 99 0.22 0.97 10.91
N PHE A 100 0.82 1.87 10.13
CA PHE A 100 1.36 3.12 10.64
C PHE A 100 0.28 4.03 11.22
N GLU A 101 -0.87 4.14 10.56
CA GLU A 101 -2.03 4.87 11.07
C GLU A 101 -2.51 4.29 12.41
N LYS A 102 -2.52 2.96 12.55
CA LYS A 102 -2.86 2.30 13.82
C LYS A 102 -1.85 2.61 14.94
N ILE A 103 -0.55 2.66 14.63
CA ILE A 103 0.49 3.01 15.61
C ILE A 103 0.28 4.45 16.10
N GLU A 104 0.07 5.40 15.19
CA GLU A 104 -0.15 6.81 15.54
C GLU A 104 -1.41 6.98 16.41
N ALA A 105 -2.52 6.33 16.05
CA ALA A 105 -3.77 6.42 16.80
C ALA A 105 -3.63 5.90 18.24
N ARG A 106 -2.84 4.83 18.43
CA ARG A 106 -2.55 4.29 19.76
C ARG A 106 -1.68 5.20 20.61
N TYR A 107 -0.71 5.85 19.98
CA TYR A 107 0.13 6.83 20.66
C TYR A 107 -0.73 7.99 21.18
N SER A 108 -1.56 8.61 20.32
CA SER A 108 -2.46 9.70 20.71
C SER A 108 -3.38 9.33 21.87
N ALA A 109 -3.99 8.13 21.83
CA ALA A 109 -4.88 7.68 22.90
C ALA A 109 -4.13 7.48 24.24
N THR A 110 -2.90 6.99 24.20
CA THR A 110 -2.08 6.77 25.41
C THR A 110 -1.61 8.09 26.02
N ASP A 111 -1.24 9.07 25.19
CA ASP A 111 -0.86 10.41 25.65
C ASP A 111 -2.06 11.16 26.27
N ASP A 112 -3.24 11.11 25.63
CA ASP A 112 -4.46 11.74 26.16
C ASP A 112 -4.89 11.14 27.52
N ASP A 113 -4.83 9.82 27.65
CA ASP A 113 -5.11 9.11 28.90
C ASP A 113 -4.11 9.46 30.01
N THR A 114 -2.84 9.63 29.65
CA THR A 114 -1.76 9.98 30.59
C THR A 114 -1.92 11.42 31.06
N ALA A 115 -2.10 12.37 30.13
CA ALA A 115 -2.33 13.79 30.45
C ALA A 115 -3.56 13.97 31.35
N SER A 116 -4.65 13.26 31.08
CA SER A 116 -5.88 13.30 31.89
C SER A 116 -5.65 12.78 33.31
N LYS A 117 -4.89 11.69 33.48
CA LYS A 117 -4.60 11.13 34.81
C LYS A 117 -3.72 12.03 35.66
N PHE A 118 -2.72 12.67 35.07
CA PHE A 118 -1.78 13.54 35.78
C PHE A 118 -2.32 14.95 36.03
N GLY A 119 -3.12 15.52 35.11
CA GLY A 119 -3.76 16.82 35.30
C GLY A 119 -4.78 16.86 36.46
N VAL A 120 -5.35 15.70 36.82
CA VAL A 120 -6.26 15.57 37.98
C VAL A 120 -5.51 15.60 39.32
N ILE A 121 -4.23 15.24 39.36
CA ILE A 121 -3.43 15.17 40.58
C ILE A 121 -2.79 16.52 40.94
N GLU A 122 -2.62 17.43 39.97
CA GLU A 122 -2.06 18.77 40.19
C GLU A 122 -3.09 19.77 40.78
N HIS A 123 -4.38 19.41 40.76
CA HIS A 123 -5.48 20.26 41.24
C HIS A 123 -6.20 19.74 42.51
N GLY A 124 -5.64 18.77 43.23
CA GLY A 124 -6.14 18.26 44.52
C GLY A 124 -5.14 18.48 45.65
#